data_AF-A0A2R6E7Q1-F1
#
_entry.id   AF-A0A2R6E7Q1-F1
#
_cell.length_a   1.000
_cell.length_b   1.000
_cell.length_c   1.000
_cell.angle_alpha   90.00
_cell.angle_beta   90.00
_cell.angle_gamma   90.00
#
_symmetry.space_group_name_H-M   'P 1'
#
loop_
_entity.id
_entity.type
_entity.pdbx_description
1 polymer ?
#
loop_
_entity_poly.entity_id
_entity_poly.type
_entity_poly.pdbx_seq_one_letter_code
_entity_poly.pdbx_strand_id
1 'polypeptide(L)'
;MPSRVSLALCVLALLAVPVASGSVASASSAVESVTGTAGTHGDHVTVDPQAVSDGSVVVETVSTAGPRFLVLRTDDGGEPGDPVGHASVPAGEFRTNVPVSVDADIWEGWTGNRTLWAVLHRDGGDGTFDPDDDQSVATREPGAEVAFELGRTESGADRVLARVEGRQRLRDGRLTVRRVDLSRAGHVVARPVDGDRVVGSEALSAGTHENVTIALNESFLDDQRRTFRVRLVAYRDDGDGTFGAGDRPATVGDDPIASSLVVEQPESGGNETATTARAPTTGSQTAPGAGTDTSSPSSTSANGPGFGAAAALLAGVVAIATLVARRRG
;
A
#
# COMPACT_ATOMS: atom_id res chain seq x y z
N MET A 1 -10.59 68.54 1.90
CA MET A 1 -9.39 69.41 1.96
C MET A 1 -8.21 68.63 1.36
N PRO A 2 -7.26 69.31 0.69
CA PRO A 2 -6.65 69.01 -0.63
C PRO A 2 -5.70 67.79 -0.60
N SER A 3 -5.52 66.99 -1.67
CA SER A 3 -5.00 67.26 -3.03
C SER A 3 -3.50 67.57 -3.09
N ARG A 4 -2.85 66.97 -4.12
CA ARG A 4 -1.55 67.29 -4.80
C ARG A 4 -0.39 66.38 -4.37
N VAL A 5 0.13 65.47 -5.20
CA VAL A 5 0.79 65.60 -6.53
C VAL A 5 1.93 66.60 -6.52
N SER A 6 3.18 66.12 -6.58
CA SER A 6 4.26 66.53 -7.50
C SER A 6 5.59 65.90 -7.02
N LEU A 7 6.33 65.12 -7.81
CA LEU A 7 7.04 65.37 -9.08
C LEU A 7 8.53 65.69 -8.84
N ALA A 8 9.36 65.02 -9.63
CA ALA A 8 10.67 65.42 -10.16
C ALA A 8 11.98 65.17 -9.35
N LEU A 9 12.68 64.10 -9.76
CA LEU A 9 13.89 64.11 -10.62
C LEU A 9 14.98 65.19 -10.33
N CYS A 10 16.22 64.73 -10.09
CA CYS A 10 17.50 65.23 -10.67
C CYS A 10 18.70 64.53 -9.97
N VAL A 11 19.40 63.60 -10.63
CA VAL A 11 20.64 63.78 -11.43
C VAL A 11 21.92 63.98 -10.58
N LEU A 12 22.71 62.89 -10.54
CA LEU A 12 24.15 62.73 -10.82
C LEU A 12 25.20 63.64 -10.15
N ALA A 13 26.15 63.02 -9.43
CA ALA A 13 27.58 63.40 -9.47
C ALA A 13 28.50 62.26 -8.99
N LEU A 14 29.45 61.89 -9.87
CA LEU A 14 30.59 60.99 -9.66
C LEU A 14 31.54 61.48 -8.56
N LEU A 15 32.13 60.54 -7.80
CA LEU A 15 33.47 60.68 -7.23
C LEU A 15 34.19 59.31 -7.26
N ALA A 16 35.37 59.30 -7.89
CA ALA A 16 36.27 58.16 -8.07
C ALA A 16 37.16 57.92 -6.83
N VAL A 17 37.73 56.72 -6.64
CA VAL A 17 39.17 56.33 -6.77
C VAL A 17 39.46 55.31 -5.60
N PRO A 18 40.48 54.40 -5.56
CA PRO A 18 41.26 53.64 -6.55
C PRO A 18 41.21 52.09 -6.35
N VAL A 19 41.84 51.40 -7.31
CA VAL A 19 42.17 49.97 -7.39
C VAL A 19 43.28 49.56 -6.40
N ALA A 20 43.13 48.39 -5.76
CA ALA A 20 44.25 47.60 -5.22
C ALA A 20 44.08 46.12 -5.60
N SER A 21 45.14 45.56 -6.18
CA SER A 21 45.22 44.23 -6.80
C SER A 21 45.21 43.09 -5.80
N GLY A 22 44.50 42.01 -6.12
CA GLY A 22 44.62 40.70 -5.50
C GLY A 22 44.31 39.61 -6.53
N SER A 23 45.31 38.79 -6.85
CA SER A 23 45.26 37.76 -7.88
C SER A 23 44.88 36.39 -7.31
N VAL A 24 44.23 35.60 -8.16
CA VAL A 24 44.05 34.14 -8.22
C VAL A 24 43.17 33.40 -7.19
N ALA A 25 42.05 32.87 -7.69
CA ALA A 25 41.76 31.43 -7.66
C ALA A 25 40.62 31.13 -8.67
N SER A 26 40.97 30.60 -9.84
CA SER A 26 40.00 29.93 -10.71
C SER A 26 39.63 28.59 -10.06
N ALA A 27 38.53 28.56 -9.32
CA ALA A 27 37.90 27.31 -8.94
C ALA A 27 36.98 26.87 -10.07
N SER A 28 37.48 25.96 -10.90
CA SER A 28 36.68 25.14 -11.80
C SER A 28 35.69 24.34 -10.96
N SER A 29 34.47 24.82 -10.80
CA SER A 29 33.41 24.06 -10.13
C SER A 29 33.05 22.88 -11.02
N ALA A 30 33.48 21.70 -10.59
CA ALA A 30 33.00 20.44 -11.12
C ALA A 30 31.46 20.45 -11.07
N VAL A 31 30.83 20.15 -12.20
CA VAL A 31 29.42 19.79 -12.24
C VAL A 31 29.25 18.51 -11.45
N GLU A 32 28.79 18.63 -10.20
CA GLU A 32 28.24 17.48 -9.49
C GLU A 32 27.12 16.93 -10.36
N SER A 33 27.38 15.74 -10.89
CA SER A 33 26.37 14.94 -11.55
C SER A 33 25.37 14.57 -10.46
N VAL A 34 24.29 15.37 -10.36
CA VAL A 34 23.10 14.97 -9.61
C VAL A 34 22.58 13.74 -10.34
N THR A 35 22.97 12.58 -9.83
CA THR A 35 22.27 11.34 -10.08
C THR A 35 20.84 11.59 -9.63
N GLY A 36 19.94 11.70 -10.61
CA GLY A 36 18.51 11.78 -10.37
C GLY A 36 18.11 10.53 -9.60
N THR A 37 18.05 10.66 -8.28
CA THR A 37 17.49 9.63 -7.42
C THR A 37 16.00 9.66 -7.68
N ALA A 38 15.44 8.48 -7.93
CA ALA A 38 14.02 8.24 -8.11
C ALA A 38 13.19 9.10 -7.14
N GLY A 39 12.09 9.67 -7.62
CA GLY A 39 11.28 10.63 -6.88
C GLY A 39 11.07 10.19 -5.43
N THR A 40 11.56 10.99 -4.49
CA THR A 40 11.34 10.78 -3.07
C THR A 40 9.85 10.91 -2.81
N HIS A 41 9.13 9.79 -2.82
CA HIS A 41 7.81 9.74 -2.21
C HIS A 41 8.04 9.96 -0.71
N GLY A 42 7.62 11.13 -0.20
CA GLY A 42 7.66 11.42 1.23
C GLY A 42 6.85 10.40 2.04
N ASP A 43 6.88 10.56 3.35
CA ASP A 43 6.04 9.76 4.23
C ASP A 43 4.57 9.98 3.87
N HIS A 44 3.86 8.88 3.66
CA HIS A 44 2.46 8.91 3.26
C HIS A 44 1.72 7.71 3.81
N VAL A 45 0.52 7.93 4.33
CA VAL A 45 -0.34 6.89 4.88
C VAL A 45 -1.75 7.02 4.30
N THR A 46 -2.39 5.89 4.05
CA THR A 46 -3.78 5.87 3.58
C THR A 46 -4.55 4.79 4.31
N VAL A 47 -5.70 5.16 4.85
CA VAL A 47 -6.66 4.25 5.46
C VAL A 47 -8.03 4.69 4.96
N ASP A 48 -8.84 3.71 4.57
CA ASP A 48 -10.22 3.93 4.16
C ASP A 48 -11.17 3.40 5.26
N PRO A 49 -12.44 3.85 5.27
CA PRO A 49 -13.45 3.37 6.22
C PRO A 49 -13.57 1.85 6.21
N GLN A 50 -13.65 1.27 7.40
CA GLN A 50 -13.74 -0.19 7.58
C GLN A 50 -14.48 -0.55 8.85
N ALA A 51 -15.15 -1.71 8.86
CA ALA A 51 -15.78 -2.25 10.06
C ALA A 51 -15.14 -3.58 10.43
N VAL A 52 -14.85 -3.79 11.72
CA VAL A 52 -14.16 -5.01 12.19
C VAL A 52 -14.77 -5.51 13.50
N SER A 53 -14.60 -6.80 13.79
CA SER A 53 -15.09 -7.43 15.02
C SER A 53 -14.02 -7.51 16.12
N ASP A 54 -12.75 -7.43 15.75
CA ASP A 54 -11.60 -7.77 16.58
C ASP A 54 -10.62 -6.61 16.85
N GLY A 55 -10.94 -5.39 16.38
CA GLY A 55 -10.07 -4.22 16.52
C GLY A 55 -8.87 -4.22 15.57
N SER A 56 -8.80 -5.14 14.60
CA SER A 56 -7.71 -5.21 13.63
C SER A 56 -7.95 -4.26 12.44
N VAL A 57 -7.38 -3.06 12.54
CA VAL A 57 -7.36 -2.09 11.44
C VAL A 57 -6.32 -2.52 10.41
N VAL A 58 -6.66 -2.39 9.13
CA VAL A 58 -5.69 -2.54 8.05
C VAL A 58 -5.51 -1.19 7.37
N VAL A 59 -4.28 -0.69 7.45
CA VAL A 59 -3.82 0.49 6.74
C VAL A 59 -3.49 0.10 5.31
N GLU A 60 -4.14 0.75 4.35
CA GLU A 60 -4.17 0.29 2.96
C GLU A 60 -2.79 0.46 2.31
N THR A 61 -2.18 1.64 2.47
CA THR A 61 -0.83 1.92 1.97
C THR A 61 -0.03 2.76 2.96
N VAL A 62 1.27 2.47 3.03
CA VAL A 62 2.24 3.27 3.78
C VAL A 62 3.49 3.42 2.91
N SER A 63 3.99 4.64 2.75
CA SER A 63 5.30 4.94 2.19
C SER A 63 6.10 5.64 3.28
N THR A 64 7.35 5.23 3.50
CA THR A 64 8.19 5.85 4.54
C THR A 64 9.61 6.09 4.04
N ALA A 65 10.16 7.27 4.27
CA ALA A 65 11.55 7.59 3.92
C ALA A 65 12.58 7.01 4.92
N GLY A 66 12.17 6.80 6.17
CA GLY A 66 12.95 6.19 7.26
C GLY A 66 12.08 5.26 8.10
N PRO A 67 12.63 4.59 9.14
CA PRO A 67 11.81 3.79 10.06
C PRO A 67 10.76 4.69 10.73
N ARG A 68 9.53 4.19 10.85
CA ARG A 68 8.39 4.89 11.45
C ARG A 68 7.63 3.99 12.41
N PHE A 69 6.93 4.59 13.36
CA PHE A 69 5.76 3.98 13.96
C PHE A 69 4.51 4.47 13.23
N LEU A 70 3.64 3.54 12.83
CA LEU A 70 2.29 3.82 12.39
C LEU A 70 1.38 3.70 13.61
N VAL A 71 0.80 4.81 14.04
CA VAL A 71 0.03 4.92 15.28
C VAL A 71 -1.43 5.21 14.94
N LEU A 72 -2.34 4.43 15.51
CA LEU A 72 -3.75 4.77 15.54
C LEU A 72 -3.98 5.71 16.73
N ARG A 73 -4.62 6.85 16.48
CA ARG A 73 -4.98 7.85 17.49
C ARG A 73 -6.48 8.09 17.48
N THR A 74 -7.05 8.43 18.64
CA THR A 74 -8.44 8.89 18.71
C THR A 74 -8.60 10.19 17.91
N ASP A 75 -9.83 10.53 17.53
CA ASP A 75 -10.15 11.89 17.15
C ASP A 75 -10.35 12.78 18.40
N ASP A 76 -9.72 13.94 18.40
CA ASP A 76 -9.95 15.02 19.38
C ASP A 76 -10.36 16.30 18.63
N GLY A 77 -11.61 16.35 18.19
CA GLY A 77 -12.17 17.54 17.55
C GLY A 77 -11.68 17.76 16.11
N GLY A 78 -11.42 16.68 15.37
CA GLY A 78 -10.86 16.75 14.02
C GLY A 78 -9.34 16.84 13.98
N GLU A 79 -8.66 16.52 15.09
CA GLU A 79 -7.20 16.44 15.20
C GLU A 79 -6.81 15.10 15.86
N PRO A 80 -5.59 14.56 15.62
CA PRO A 80 -5.13 13.35 16.30
C PRO A 80 -5.01 13.52 17.82
N GLY A 81 -5.77 12.73 18.58
CA GLY A 81 -5.75 12.65 20.04
C GLY A 81 -4.84 11.54 20.58
N ASP A 82 -5.27 10.86 21.64
CA ASP A 82 -4.48 9.84 22.35
C ASP A 82 -4.19 8.60 21.48
N PRO A 83 -3.01 7.97 21.60
CA PRO A 83 -2.69 6.73 20.90
C PRO A 83 -3.51 5.56 21.45
N VAL A 84 -3.96 4.69 20.56
CA VAL A 84 -4.82 3.53 20.87
C VAL A 84 -4.32 2.22 20.26
N GLY A 85 -3.14 2.24 19.65
CA GLY A 85 -2.52 1.10 18.98
C GLY A 85 -1.42 1.55 18.04
N HIS A 86 -0.42 0.70 17.80
CA HIS A 86 0.68 1.05 16.90
C HIS A 86 1.32 -0.18 16.25
N ALA A 87 2.10 0.06 15.19
CA ALA A 87 2.96 -0.93 14.55
C ALA A 87 4.24 -0.28 14.01
N SER A 88 5.37 -0.99 14.04
CA SER A 88 6.61 -0.53 13.39
C SER A 88 6.54 -0.74 11.88
N VAL A 89 6.97 0.28 11.13
CA VAL A 89 7.08 0.28 9.67
C VAL A 89 8.55 0.51 9.30
N PRO A 90 9.23 -0.51 8.74
CA PRO A 90 10.60 -0.38 8.27
C PRO A 90 10.75 0.67 7.16
N ALA A 91 11.93 1.29 7.09
CA ALA A 91 12.27 2.33 6.12
C ALA A 91 12.19 1.91 4.65
N GLY A 92 12.01 2.90 3.78
CA GLY A 92 12.36 2.83 2.35
C GLY A 92 11.44 1.98 1.48
N GLU A 93 10.29 1.56 2.00
CA GLU A 93 9.39 0.64 1.30
C GLU A 93 7.97 1.19 1.23
N PHE A 94 7.39 1.11 0.03
CA PHE A 94 5.94 1.16 -0.13
C PHE A 94 5.37 -0.17 0.36
N ARG A 95 4.56 -0.12 1.42
CA ARG A 95 3.85 -1.26 1.96
C ARG A 95 2.36 -1.14 1.70
N THR A 96 1.73 -2.30 1.62
CA THR A 96 0.28 -2.40 1.56
C THR A 96 -0.23 -3.37 2.61
N ASN A 97 -1.49 -3.21 3.00
CA ASN A 97 -2.18 -4.08 3.96
C ASN A 97 -1.43 -4.17 5.30
N VAL A 98 -0.98 -3.04 5.84
CA VAL A 98 -0.26 -3.00 7.12
C VAL A 98 -1.29 -3.15 8.26
N PRO A 99 -1.28 -4.26 9.03
CA PRO A 99 -2.21 -4.43 10.12
C PRO A 99 -1.74 -3.64 11.34
N VAL A 100 -2.69 -2.99 12.02
CA VAL A 100 -2.49 -2.33 13.31
C VAL A 100 -3.66 -2.70 14.19
N SER A 101 -3.38 -3.23 15.39
CA SER A 101 -4.44 -3.58 16.33
C SER A 101 -4.72 -2.40 17.25
N VAL A 102 -5.99 -2.10 17.47
CA VAL A 102 -6.40 -1.27 18.61
C VAL A 102 -6.13 -2.08 19.89
N ASP A 103 -5.57 -1.43 20.90
CA ASP A 103 -5.27 -2.06 22.18
C ASP A 103 -6.52 -2.71 22.78
N ALA A 104 -6.38 -3.93 23.30
CA ALA A 104 -7.52 -4.80 23.64
C ALA A 104 -8.48 -4.15 24.64
N ASP A 105 -7.95 -3.54 25.72
CA ASP A 105 -8.76 -2.89 26.75
C ASP A 105 -9.55 -1.69 26.19
N ILE A 106 -8.95 -0.96 25.25
CA ILE A 106 -9.58 0.18 24.57
C ILE A 106 -10.67 -0.32 23.61
N TRP A 107 -10.36 -1.33 22.81
CA TRP A 107 -11.32 -1.96 21.91
C TRP A 107 -12.52 -2.49 22.70
N GLU A 108 -12.31 -3.30 23.73
CA GLU A 108 -13.41 -3.87 24.53
C GLU A 108 -14.31 -2.78 25.17
N GLY A 109 -13.73 -1.64 25.54
CA GLY A 109 -14.46 -0.51 26.15
C GLY A 109 -15.28 0.35 25.18
N TRP A 110 -15.05 0.28 23.87
CA TRP A 110 -15.78 1.09 22.90
C TRP A 110 -17.15 0.52 22.55
N THR A 111 -18.02 1.33 21.96
CA THR A 111 -19.29 0.90 21.34
C THR A 111 -19.63 1.82 20.17
N GLY A 112 -20.18 1.26 19.09
CA GLY A 112 -20.51 2.02 17.87
C GLY A 112 -19.28 2.42 17.05
N ASN A 113 -19.48 3.38 16.15
CA ASN A 113 -18.46 3.85 15.21
C ASN A 113 -17.54 4.89 15.87
N ARG A 114 -16.31 5.01 15.36
CA ARG A 114 -15.29 5.96 15.82
C ARG A 114 -14.53 6.54 14.63
N THR A 115 -14.34 7.84 14.62
CA THR A 115 -13.30 8.49 13.83
C THR A 115 -11.96 8.23 14.51
N LEU A 116 -10.98 7.74 13.76
CA LEU A 116 -9.59 7.57 14.20
C LEU A 116 -8.65 8.24 13.22
N TRP A 117 -7.46 8.55 13.70
CA TRP A 117 -6.34 9.03 12.89
C TRP A 117 -5.29 7.94 12.77
N ALA A 118 -4.83 7.67 11.55
CA ALA A 118 -3.58 6.94 11.34
C ALA A 118 -2.47 7.97 11.13
N VAL A 119 -1.44 7.96 11.97
CA VAL A 119 -0.37 8.97 11.99
C VAL A 119 0.99 8.28 11.99
N LEU A 120 1.90 8.74 11.14
CA LEU A 120 3.30 8.29 11.16
C LEU A 120 4.11 9.12 12.17
N HIS A 121 4.82 8.42 13.03
CA HIS A 121 5.77 8.96 13.99
C HIS A 121 7.20 8.52 13.63
N ARG A 122 8.20 9.33 13.97
CA ARG A 122 9.61 8.92 13.88
C ARG A 122 9.83 7.70 14.77
N ASP A 123 10.67 6.78 14.32
CA ASP A 123 11.23 5.73 15.17
C ASP A 123 12.68 6.12 15.48
N GLY A 124 12.97 6.35 16.76
CA GLY A 124 14.30 6.70 17.27
C GLY A 124 15.33 5.55 17.19
N GLY A 125 14.88 4.34 16.88
CA GLY A 125 15.70 3.13 16.70
C GLY A 125 15.79 2.23 17.93
N ASP A 126 15.01 2.48 18.98
CA ASP A 126 14.90 1.60 20.15
C ASP A 126 13.80 0.53 20.00
N GLY A 127 12.99 0.65 18.94
CA GLY A 127 11.93 -0.29 18.60
C GLY A 127 10.68 -0.21 19.48
N THR A 128 10.55 0.83 20.32
CA THR A 128 9.38 1.03 21.19
C THR A 128 8.77 2.39 20.89
N PHE A 129 7.45 2.45 20.66
CA PHE A 129 6.78 3.72 20.50
C PHE A 129 6.62 4.43 21.85
N ASP A 130 7.16 5.64 21.96
CA ASP A 130 6.95 6.56 23.07
C ASP A 130 6.30 7.87 22.55
N PRO A 131 5.05 8.19 22.93
CA PRO A 131 4.37 9.38 22.44
C PRO A 131 5.03 10.71 22.83
N ASP A 132 5.88 10.74 23.88
CA ASP A 132 6.59 11.95 24.32
C ASP A 132 7.89 12.18 23.52
N ASP A 133 8.56 11.10 23.08
CA ASP A 133 9.84 11.16 22.37
C ASP A 133 9.67 11.02 20.83
N ASP A 134 8.77 10.15 20.38
CA ASP A 134 8.54 9.85 18.97
C ASP A 134 7.57 10.86 18.34
N GLN A 135 8.14 11.95 17.83
CA GLN A 135 7.35 13.01 17.22
C GLN A 135 6.65 12.58 15.92
N SER A 136 5.40 13.02 15.76
CA SER A 136 4.69 12.92 14.48
C SER A 136 5.46 13.64 13.37
N VAL A 137 5.48 13.05 12.18
CA VAL A 137 6.06 13.68 10.99
C VAL A 137 5.04 14.49 10.20
N ALA A 138 3.75 14.40 10.54
CA ALA A 138 2.65 15.01 9.80
C ALA A 138 2.70 16.55 9.76
N THR A 139 3.29 17.20 10.78
CA THR A 139 3.48 18.65 10.79
C THR A 139 4.31 19.15 9.61
N ARG A 140 5.29 18.35 9.15
CA ARG A 140 6.12 18.68 7.99
C ARG A 140 5.64 18.00 6.70
N GLU A 141 4.96 16.86 6.85
CA GLU A 141 4.51 16.02 5.76
C GLU A 141 3.03 15.69 5.97
N PRO A 142 2.09 16.57 5.56
CA PRO A 142 0.66 16.38 5.85
C PRO A 142 0.06 15.07 5.32
N GLY A 143 0.69 14.43 4.33
CA GLY A 143 0.28 13.10 3.85
C GLY A 143 0.59 11.95 4.81
N ALA A 144 1.34 12.21 5.88
CA ALA A 144 1.73 11.25 6.90
C ALA A 144 0.69 11.09 8.01
N GLU A 145 -0.49 11.70 7.85
CA GLU A 145 -1.66 11.41 8.66
C GLU A 145 -2.95 11.38 7.82
N VAL A 146 -3.94 10.61 8.28
CA VAL A 146 -5.27 10.56 7.67
C VAL A 146 -6.31 10.14 8.70
N ALA A 147 -7.46 10.82 8.71
CA ALA A 147 -8.63 10.41 9.47
C ALA A 147 -9.43 9.35 8.69
N PHE A 148 -10.03 8.40 9.41
CA PHE A 148 -10.89 7.38 8.84
C PHE A 148 -11.94 6.90 9.85
N GLU A 149 -13.06 6.39 9.35
CA GLU A 149 -14.11 5.81 10.17
C GLU A 149 -13.87 4.32 10.43
N LEU A 150 -13.86 3.95 11.72
CA LEU A 150 -13.80 2.57 12.18
C LEU A 150 -15.15 2.14 12.78
N GLY A 151 -15.77 1.16 12.14
CA GLY A 151 -17.04 0.58 12.56
C GLY A 151 -16.87 -0.77 13.25
N ARG A 152 -18.00 -1.31 13.74
CA ARG A 152 -18.07 -2.65 14.30
C ARG A 152 -18.93 -3.59 13.50
N THR A 153 -18.46 -4.82 13.39
CA THR A 153 -19.25 -5.96 12.90
C THR A 153 -19.41 -6.97 14.04
N GLU A 154 -20.45 -7.80 13.97
CA GLU A 154 -20.64 -8.91 14.91
C GLU A 154 -19.58 -10.01 14.71
N SER A 155 -19.13 -10.18 13.46
CA SER A 155 -18.12 -11.17 13.08
C SER A 155 -17.44 -10.76 11.77
N GLY A 156 -16.16 -11.11 11.62
CA GLY A 156 -15.39 -10.83 10.41
C GLY A 156 -15.10 -9.34 10.26
N ALA A 157 -14.98 -8.88 9.01
CA ALA A 157 -14.65 -7.51 8.67
C ALA A 157 -15.32 -7.08 7.37
N ASP A 158 -15.48 -5.77 7.20
CA ASP A 158 -15.87 -5.11 5.98
C ASP A 158 -14.81 -4.07 5.61
N ARG A 159 -14.09 -4.32 4.51
CA ARG A 159 -13.08 -3.39 3.98
C ARG A 159 -12.82 -3.67 2.51
N VAL A 160 -12.47 -2.63 1.76
CA VAL A 160 -12.04 -2.71 0.36
C VAL A 160 -10.62 -2.16 0.28
N LEU A 161 -9.66 -2.98 -0.15
CA LEU A 161 -8.24 -2.63 -0.25
C LEU A 161 -7.81 -2.76 -1.72
N ALA A 162 -7.86 -1.64 -2.46
CA ALA A 162 -7.66 -1.61 -3.90
C ALA A 162 -6.39 -0.85 -4.34
N ARG A 163 -5.89 0.08 -3.50
CA ARG A 163 -4.79 0.98 -3.85
C ARG A 163 -3.49 0.22 -4.05
N VAL A 164 -2.71 0.64 -5.05
CA VAL A 164 -1.40 0.11 -5.42
C VAL A 164 -0.40 1.26 -5.48
N GLU A 165 0.89 0.93 -5.58
CA GLU A 165 1.89 1.94 -5.88
C GLU A 165 1.64 2.51 -7.29
N GLY A 166 1.47 3.82 -7.39
CA GLY A 166 1.23 4.50 -8.65
C GLY A 166 -0.15 4.18 -9.26
N ARG A 167 -0.16 3.47 -10.39
CA ARG A 167 -1.35 3.26 -11.23
C ARG A 167 -1.55 1.78 -11.52
N GLN A 168 -2.80 1.34 -11.48
CA GLN A 168 -3.15 0.01 -11.91
C GLN A 168 -3.37 -0.02 -13.43
N ARG A 169 -2.56 -0.81 -14.14
CA ARG A 169 -2.72 -1.02 -15.59
C ARG A 169 -3.91 -1.94 -15.85
N LEU A 170 -4.84 -1.47 -16.66
CA LEU A 170 -6.00 -2.25 -17.08
C LEU A 170 -5.57 -3.37 -18.04
N ARG A 171 -6.10 -4.58 -17.84
CA ARG A 171 -5.91 -5.73 -18.74
C ARG A 171 -7.28 -6.21 -19.17
N ASP A 172 -7.54 -6.27 -20.47
CA ASP A 172 -8.81 -6.75 -21.04
C ASP A 172 -10.05 -6.08 -20.43
N GLY A 173 -9.98 -4.76 -20.21
CA GLY A 173 -11.07 -3.99 -19.61
C GLY A 173 -11.32 -4.24 -18.12
N ARG A 174 -10.42 -4.96 -17.43
CA ARG A 174 -10.59 -5.40 -16.04
C ARG A 174 -9.61 -4.74 -15.09
N LEU A 175 -10.12 -4.36 -13.91
CA LEU A 175 -9.31 -3.97 -12.76
C LEU A 175 -9.25 -5.12 -11.75
N THR A 176 -8.22 -5.11 -10.91
CA THR A 176 -8.04 -6.02 -9.78
C THR A 176 -8.10 -5.23 -8.47
N VAL A 177 -8.95 -5.66 -7.55
CA VAL A 177 -8.97 -5.22 -6.16
C VAL A 177 -8.14 -6.22 -5.35
N ARG A 178 -7.11 -5.75 -4.64
CA ARG A 178 -6.14 -6.65 -3.99
C ARG A 178 -6.82 -7.51 -2.93
N ARG A 179 -7.66 -6.90 -2.09
CA ARG A 179 -8.42 -7.61 -1.08
C ARG A 179 -9.75 -6.95 -0.79
N VAL A 180 -10.76 -7.77 -0.56
CA VAL A 180 -12.07 -7.37 -0.07
C VAL A 180 -12.43 -8.32 1.07
N ASP A 181 -12.75 -7.77 2.23
CA ASP A 181 -13.40 -8.54 3.29
C ASP A 181 -14.86 -8.10 3.36
N LEU A 182 -15.78 -9.06 3.47
CA LEU A 182 -17.18 -8.79 3.72
C LEU A 182 -17.71 -9.66 4.88
N SER A 183 -18.30 -9.05 5.89
CA SER A 183 -18.93 -9.75 7.02
C SER A 183 -20.21 -10.48 6.60
N ARG A 184 -20.82 -10.08 5.47
CA ARG A 184 -22.01 -10.66 4.85
C ARG A 184 -21.84 -10.64 3.33
N ALA A 185 -22.54 -11.52 2.62
CA ALA A 185 -22.52 -11.52 1.15
C ALA A 185 -22.93 -10.15 0.58
N GLY A 186 -22.37 -9.80 -0.57
CA GLY A 186 -22.46 -8.47 -1.11
C GLY A 186 -21.82 -8.32 -2.49
N HIS A 187 -21.64 -7.07 -2.89
CA HIS A 187 -21.04 -6.70 -4.18
C HIS A 187 -19.92 -5.69 -3.96
N VAL A 188 -18.89 -5.72 -4.79
CA VAL A 188 -17.97 -4.58 -4.93
C VAL A 188 -18.28 -3.90 -6.25
N VAL A 189 -18.59 -2.61 -6.16
CA VAL A 189 -19.13 -1.83 -7.27
C VAL A 189 -18.14 -0.74 -7.65
N ALA A 190 -17.74 -0.75 -8.91
CA ALA A 190 -16.88 0.27 -9.50
C ALA A 190 -17.71 1.46 -9.99
N ARG A 191 -17.31 2.66 -9.59
CA ARG A 191 -17.86 3.95 -10.02
C ARG A 191 -16.76 4.92 -10.39
N PRO A 192 -16.96 5.82 -11.36
CA PRO A 192 -16.09 6.98 -11.54
C PRO A 192 -16.03 7.78 -10.24
N VAL A 193 -14.89 8.40 -9.90
CA VAL A 193 -14.83 9.24 -8.69
C VAL A 193 -15.73 10.47 -8.80
N ASP A 194 -15.94 10.98 -10.01
CA ASP A 194 -16.71 12.19 -10.29
C ASP A 194 -18.19 11.93 -10.63
N GLY A 195 -18.73 10.73 -10.36
CA GLY A 195 -20.13 10.44 -10.61
C GLY A 195 -20.63 9.09 -10.09
N ASP A 196 -21.95 8.93 -10.05
CA ASP A 196 -22.59 7.78 -9.38
C ASP A 196 -22.90 6.59 -10.30
N ARG A 197 -22.63 6.73 -11.61
CA ARG A 197 -22.89 5.66 -12.58
C ARG A 197 -22.06 4.43 -12.22
N VAL A 198 -22.72 3.27 -12.19
CA VAL A 198 -22.03 1.98 -12.06
C VAL A 198 -21.35 1.63 -13.39
N VAL A 199 -20.06 1.38 -13.30
CA VAL A 199 -19.21 1.04 -14.46
C VAL A 199 -18.68 -0.39 -14.40
N GLY A 200 -18.93 -1.11 -13.31
CA GLY A 200 -18.64 -2.53 -13.14
C GLY A 200 -19.06 -2.99 -11.75
N SER A 201 -19.28 -4.28 -11.58
CA SER A 201 -19.59 -4.87 -10.28
C SER A 201 -19.15 -6.33 -10.25
N GLU A 202 -18.82 -6.83 -9.06
CA GLU A 202 -18.54 -8.25 -8.82
C GLU A 202 -19.25 -8.69 -7.53
N ALA A 203 -19.97 -9.81 -7.59
CA ALA A 203 -20.66 -10.40 -6.45
C ALA A 203 -19.68 -11.26 -5.64
N LEU A 204 -19.70 -11.12 -4.32
CA LEU A 204 -18.82 -11.82 -3.39
C LEU A 204 -19.62 -12.41 -2.24
N SER A 205 -19.30 -13.64 -1.86
CA SER A 205 -19.81 -14.25 -0.63
C SER A 205 -19.21 -13.57 0.61
N ALA A 206 -19.74 -13.84 1.79
CA ALA A 206 -19.11 -13.40 3.04
C ALA A 206 -17.72 -14.05 3.19
N GLY A 207 -16.75 -13.30 3.73
CA GLY A 207 -15.37 -13.75 3.94
C GLY A 207 -14.33 -12.82 3.32
N THR A 208 -13.10 -13.33 3.23
CA THR A 208 -11.95 -12.64 2.62
C THR A 208 -11.78 -13.11 1.18
N HIS A 209 -11.66 -12.17 0.27
CA HIS A 209 -11.42 -12.38 -1.16
C HIS A 209 -10.17 -11.63 -1.59
N GLU A 210 -9.25 -12.31 -2.25
CA GLU A 210 -8.03 -11.70 -2.78
C GLU A 210 -8.07 -11.67 -4.31
N ASN A 211 -7.43 -10.67 -4.91
CA ASN A 211 -7.32 -10.51 -6.36
C ASN A 211 -8.68 -10.50 -7.09
N VAL A 212 -9.68 -9.85 -6.49
CA VAL A 212 -11.03 -9.72 -7.05
C VAL A 212 -10.96 -8.94 -8.36
N THR A 213 -11.44 -9.53 -9.44
CA THR A 213 -11.39 -8.94 -10.77
C THR A 213 -12.74 -8.35 -11.14
N ILE A 214 -12.78 -7.07 -11.50
CA ILE A 214 -14.02 -6.39 -11.91
C ILE A 214 -13.89 -5.96 -13.37
N ALA A 215 -14.83 -6.43 -14.20
CA ALA A 215 -14.94 -5.97 -15.59
C ALA A 215 -15.57 -4.58 -15.63
N LEU A 216 -14.92 -3.66 -16.34
CA LEU A 216 -15.47 -2.33 -16.60
C LEU A 216 -16.25 -2.33 -17.92
N ASN A 217 -17.34 -1.58 -17.95
CA ASN A 217 -18.18 -1.40 -19.12
C ASN A 217 -17.36 -0.82 -20.29
N GLU A 218 -17.40 -1.46 -21.45
CA GLU A 218 -16.65 -1.02 -22.65
C GLU A 218 -16.97 0.44 -23.02
N SER A 219 -18.26 0.80 -23.06
CA SER A 219 -18.69 2.18 -23.34
C SER A 219 -18.09 3.21 -22.38
N PHE A 220 -17.85 2.82 -21.12
CA PHE A 220 -17.24 3.72 -20.15
C PHE A 220 -15.76 3.91 -20.45
N LEU A 221 -15.06 2.81 -20.80
CA LEU A 221 -13.65 2.83 -21.14
C LEU A 221 -13.37 3.65 -22.40
N ASP A 222 -14.23 3.54 -23.41
CA ASP A 222 -14.15 4.31 -24.66
C ASP A 222 -14.22 5.83 -24.42
N ASP A 223 -14.96 6.25 -23.38
CA ASP A 223 -15.10 7.65 -22.99
C ASP A 223 -13.94 8.15 -22.11
N GLN A 224 -13.12 7.26 -21.56
CA GLN A 224 -12.06 7.64 -20.62
C GLN A 224 -10.78 8.08 -21.34
N ARG A 225 -10.06 8.98 -20.67
CA ARG A 225 -8.66 9.27 -21.02
C ARG A 225 -7.78 8.06 -20.67
N ARG A 226 -6.53 8.07 -21.15
CA ARG A 226 -5.52 7.06 -20.81
C ARG A 226 -5.40 6.80 -19.31
N THR A 227 -5.59 7.82 -18.47
CA THR A 227 -5.58 7.69 -17.01
C THR A 227 -6.87 8.26 -16.43
N PHE A 228 -7.51 7.50 -15.54
CA PHE A 228 -8.75 7.88 -14.86
C PHE A 228 -8.80 7.30 -13.44
N ARG A 229 -9.78 7.71 -12.63
CA ARG A 229 -9.94 7.24 -11.25
C ARG A 229 -11.26 6.51 -11.07
N VAL A 230 -11.23 5.44 -10.29
CA VAL A 230 -12.41 4.64 -9.95
C VAL A 230 -12.48 4.50 -8.43
N ARG A 231 -13.69 4.64 -7.88
CA ARG A 231 -14.04 4.31 -6.50
C ARG A 231 -14.73 2.96 -6.47
N LEU A 232 -14.29 2.10 -5.55
CA LEU A 232 -14.69 0.71 -5.41
C LEU A 232 -15.44 0.62 -4.09
N VAL A 233 -16.76 0.49 -4.15
CA VAL A 233 -17.65 0.57 -2.98
C VAL A 233 -18.21 -0.81 -2.66
N ALA A 234 -18.13 -1.22 -1.39
CA ALA A 234 -18.81 -2.43 -0.93
C ALA A 234 -20.32 -2.18 -0.78
N TYR A 235 -21.12 -3.14 -1.20
CA TYR A 235 -22.58 -3.15 -1.13
C TYR A 235 -23.06 -4.42 -0.42
N ARG A 236 -24.13 -4.29 0.35
CA ARG A 236 -24.85 -5.42 0.94
C ARG A 236 -25.86 -5.95 -0.06
N ASP A 237 -25.80 -7.27 -0.27
CA ASP A 237 -26.79 -8.00 -1.06
C ASP A 237 -28.12 -8.02 -0.31
N ASP A 238 -29.23 -7.79 -1.03
CA ASP A 238 -30.59 -7.87 -0.49
C ASP A 238 -31.15 -9.31 -0.43
N GLY A 239 -30.37 -10.29 -0.88
CA GLY A 239 -30.68 -11.71 -0.89
C GLY A 239 -30.97 -12.29 -2.28
N ASP A 240 -31.00 -11.47 -3.33
CA ASP A 240 -31.27 -11.93 -4.70
C ASP A 240 -29.98 -12.33 -5.49
N GLY A 241 -28.80 -12.02 -4.96
CA GLY A 241 -27.50 -12.34 -5.54
C GLY A 241 -27.11 -11.49 -6.77
N THR A 242 -27.87 -10.45 -7.11
CA THR A 242 -27.68 -9.61 -8.29
C THR A 242 -27.60 -8.14 -7.87
N PHE A 243 -26.54 -7.44 -8.31
CA PHE A 243 -26.43 -6.03 -7.98
C PHE A 243 -27.59 -5.19 -8.58
N GLY A 244 -28.34 -4.49 -7.73
CA GLY A 244 -29.56 -3.79 -8.08
C GLY A 244 -29.97 -2.67 -7.12
N ALA A 245 -31.22 -2.20 -7.24
CA ALA A 245 -31.75 -1.06 -6.48
C ALA A 245 -32.08 -1.41 -5.01
N GLY A 246 -32.21 -2.69 -4.68
CA GLY A 246 -32.43 -3.15 -3.31
C GLY A 246 -31.15 -3.12 -2.46
N ASP A 247 -29.99 -3.25 -3.11
CA ASP A 247 -28.69 -3.24 -2.43
C ASP A 247 -28.34 -1.87 -1.86
N ARG A 248 -27.70 -1.89 -0.69
CA ARG A 248 -27.28 -0.68 0.02
C ARG A 248 -25.76 -0.67 0.16
N PRO A 249 -25.11 0.50 0.02
CA PRO A 249 -23.69 0.59 0.30
C PRO A 249 -23.44 0.17 1.75
N ALA A 250 -22.39 -0.62 1.98
CA ALA A 250 -21.89 -0.84 3.32
C ALA A 250 -21.23 0.46 3.80
N THR A 251 -21.61 0.94 4.97
CA THR A 251 -21.10 2.21 5.53
C THR A 251 -20.59 2.04 6.95
N VAL A 252 -19.68 2.93 7.35
CA VAL A 252 -19.37 3.22 8.74
C VAL A 252 -19.83 4.65 8.99
N GLY A 253 -20.90 4.80 9.77
CA GLY A 253 -21.61 6.08 9.86
C GLY A 253 -22.18 6.43 8.48
N ASP A 254 -21.88 7.64 8.02
CA ASP A 254 -22.27 8.13 6.70
C ASP A 254 -21.24 7.78 5.60
N ASP A 255 -20.06 7.27 5.98
CA ASP A 255 -18.97 7.00 5.04
C ASP A 255 -19.09 5.60 4.41
N PRO A 256 -19.09 5.49 3.08
CA PRO A 256 -19.09 4.19 2.41
C PRO A 256 -17.75 3.48 2.61
N ILE A 257 -17.82 2.18 2.88
CA ILE A 257 -16.66 1.29 2.87
C ILE A 257 -16.20 1.16 1.42
N ALA A 258 -15.16 1.89 1.08
CA ALA A 258 -14.70 2.03 -0.28
C ALA A 258 -13.21 2.34 -0.35
N SER A 259 -12.56 1.96 -1.44
CA SER A 259 -11.21 2.42 -1.78
C SER A 259 -11.20 3.02 -3.18
N SER A 260 -10.21 3.88 -3.46
CA SER A 260 -10.05 4.52 -4.76
C SER A 260 -8.73 4.14 -5.41
N LEU A 261 -8.77 3.96 -6.73
CA LEU A 261 -7.59 3.60 -7.51
C LEU A 261 -7.46 4.48 -8.76
N VAL A 262 -6.20 4.71 -9.15
CA VAL A 262 -5.85 5.35 -10.42
C VAL A 262 -5.62 4.24 -11.44
N VAL A 263 -6.40 4.23 -12.51
CA VAL A 263 -6.30 3.27 -13.62
C VAL A 263 -5.52 3.88 -14.77
N GLU A 264 -4.71 3.06 -15.44
CA GLU A 264 -4.10 3.38 -16.73
C GLU A 264 -4.54 2.39 -17.81
N GLN A 265 -5.12 2.88 -18.89
CA GLN A 265 -5.46 2.08 -20.07
C GLN A 265 -4.22 1.76 -20.91
N PRO A 266 -4.20 0.61 -21.60
CA PRO A 266 -3.21 0.35 -22.64
C PRO A 266 -3.32 1.39 -23.75
N GLU A 267 -2.20 1.69 -24.41
CA GLU A 267 -2.21 2.60 -25.56
C GLU A 267 -2.98 1.95 -26.71
N SER A 268 -4.09 2.56 -27.11
CA SER A 268 -4.85 2.11 -28.27
C SER A 268 -4.03 2.41 -29.54
N GLY A 269 -3.31 1.39 -30.06
CA GLY A 269 -2.49 1.54 -31.27
C GLY A 269 -1.13 0.84 -31.29
N GLY A 270 -0.75 0.09 -30.25
CA GLY A 270 0.40 -0.79 -30.31
C GLY A 270 -0.06 -2.22 -30.56
N ASN A 271 0.23 -2.77 -31.74
CA ASN A 271 0.43 -4.21 -31.83
C ASN A 271 1.60 -4.50 -30.88
N GLU A 272 1.32 -4.82 -29.60
CA GLU A 272 2.29 -5.41 -28.71
C GLU A 272 2.69 -6.71 -29.40
N THR A 273 3.70 -6.61 -30.26
CA THR A 273 4.52 -7.74 -30.61
C THR A 273 5.00 -8.21 -29.27
N ALA A 274 4.39 -9.30 -28.78
CA ALA A 274 4.87 -10.02 -27.64
C ALA A 274 6.39 -10.09 -27.83
N THR A 275 7.13 -9.34 -27.02
CA THR A 275 8.52 -9.71 -26.79
C THR A 275 8.36 -11.05 -26.12
N THR A 276 8.45 -12.11 -26.92
CA THR A 276 8.64 -13.45 -26.43
C THR A 276 9.93 -13.37 -25.62
N ALA A 277 9.77 -13.14 -24.32
CA ALA A 277 10.79 -13.48 -23.36
C ALA A 277 11.16 -14.92 -23.70
N ARG A 278 12.38 -15.10 -24.22
CA ARG A 278 12.91 -16.39 -24.59
C ARG A 278 12.69 -17.32 -23.41
N ALA A 279 11.80 -18.29 -23.58
CA ALA A 279 11.62 -19.36 -22.61
C ALA A 279 13.00 -19.96 -22.28
N PRO A 280 13.29 -20.30 -21.01
CA PRO A 280 14.47 -21.08 -20.71
C PRO A 280 14.35 -22.38 -21.51
N THR A 281 15.32 -22.63 -22.39
CA THR A 281 15.38 -23.87 -23.18
C THR A 281 15.51 -25.04 -22.22
N THR A 282 14.39 -25.69 -21.90
CA THR A 282 14.38 -27.03 -21.32
C THR A 282 14.59 -27.99 -22.48
N GLY A 283 15.83 -28.47 -22.61
CA GLY A 283 16.19 -29.45 -23.64
C GLY A 283 15.50 -30.78 -23.35
N SER A 284 14.37 -31.05 -24.00
CA SER A 284 13.83 -32.40 -24.12
C SER A 284 14.56 -33.12 -25.24
N GLN A 285 15.55 -33.94 -24.87
CA GLN A 285 16.14 -34.92 -25.78
C GLN A 285 15.15 -36.07 -25.97
N THR A 286 14.60 -36.19 -27.17
CA THR A 286 13.99 -37.43 -27.66
C THR A 286 15.00 -38.10 -28.59
N ALA A 287 15.37 -39.33 -28.26
CA ALA A 287 16.33 -40.14 -28.98
C ALA A 287 15.81 -40.60 -30.36
N PRO A 288 16.67 -40.63 -31.38
CA PRO A 288 16.54 -41.53 -32.53
C PRO A 288 17.54 -42.70 -32.42
N GLY A 289 17.11 -43.88 -32.85
CA GLY A 289 17.81 -45.14 -32.68
C GLY A 289 19.04 -45.37 -33.59
N ALA A 290 19.90 -46.26 -33.06
CA ALA A 290 20.77 -47.26 -33.68
C ALA A 290 21.60 -46.92 -34.95
N GLY A 291 22.93 -47.00 -34.79
CA GLY A 291 23.90 -47.11 -35.88
C GLY A 291 25.36 -47.10 -35.41
N THR A 292 25.81 -48.24 -34.87
CA THR A 292 27.19 -48.83 -34.82
C THR A 292 28.48 -47.98 -34.93
N ASP A 293 29.32 -48.21 -33.90
CA ASP A 293 30.77 -48.48 -33.91
C ASP A 293 31.86 -47.37 -33.78
N THR A 294 32.54 -47.45 -32.62
CA THR A 294 34.02 -47.50 -32.43
C THR A 294 34.81 -46.21 -32.74
N SER A 295 35.31 -45.43 -31.77
CA SER A 295 36.43 -45.77 -30.86
C SER A 295 36.59 -44.77 -29.69
N SER A 296 36.86 -45.31 -28.49
CA SER A 296 37.36 -44.67 -27.26
C SER A 296 38.83 -44.18 -27.37
N PRO A 297 39.50 -43.67 -26.30
CA PRO A 297 39.09 -43.10 -25.00
C PRO A 297 39.72 -41.69 -24.78
N SER A 298 39.46 -40.93 -23.69
CA SER A 298 40.24 -40.91 -22.42
C SER A 298 39.64 -39.80 -21.53
N SER A 299 39.01 -40.09 -20.39
CA SER A 299 39.54 -39.99 -19.00
C SER A 299 40.10 -38.60 -18.66
N THR A 300 39.83 -37.88 -17.55
CA THR A 300 39.40 -38.15 -16.17
C THR A 300 39.21 -36.75 -15.53
N SER A 301 38.28 -36.43 -14.64
CA SER A 301 38.31 -36.56 -13.16
C SER A 301 37.32 -35.50 -12.65
N ALA A 302 36.25 -35.83 -11.94
CA ALA A 302 36.16 -36.10 -10.49
C ALA A 302 36.17 -34.82 -9.62
N ASN A 303 34.99 -34.41 -9.12
CA ASN A 303 34.60 -34.47 -7.70
C ASN A 303 33.38 -33.57 -7.40
N GLY A 304 32.34 -34.16 -6.79
CA GLY A 304 31.13 -33.50 -6.25
C GLY A 304 31.41 -32.66 -4.99
N PRO A 305 30.46 -32.46 -4.03
CA PRO A 305 29.16 -33.11 -3.77
C PRO A 305 27.98 -32.09 -3.73
N GLY A 306 26.68 -32.38 -3.74
CA GLY A 306 25.89 -33.58 -3.44
C GLY A 306 25.06 -33.37 -2.17
N PHE A 307 23.75 -33.07 -2.28
CA PHE A 307 22.77 -33.31 -1.20
C PHE A 307 21.46 -33.84 -1.79
N GLY A 308 21.18 -35.11 -1.50
CA GLY A 308 19.97 -35.83 -1.85
C GLY A 308 18.95 -35.82 -0.71
N ALA A 309 17.70 -36.07 -1.09
CA ALA A 309 16.56 -36.26 -0.21
C ALA A 309 16.63 -37.61 0.53
N ALA A 310 16.12 -37.64 1.76
CA ALA A 310 15.66 -38.87 2.40
C ALA A 310 14.51 -38.57 3.39
N ALA A 311 13.42 -39.31 3.22
CA ALA A 311 12.30 -39.40 4.14
C ALA A 311 12.59 -40.42 5.25
N ALA A 312 12.01 -40.23 6.44
CA ALA A 312 11.83 -41.29 7.43
C ALA A 312 10.61 -41.03 8.34
N LEU A 313 9.71 -42.01 8.37
CA LEU A 313 8.64 -42.23 9.34
C LEU A 313 9.22 -42.81 10.64
N LEU A 314 8.70 -42.43 11.81
CA LEU A 314 8.54 -43.35 12.95
C LEU A 314 7.64 -42.79 14.07
N ALA A 315 6.71 -43.63 14.52
CA ALA A 315 5.83 -43.45 15.67
C ALA A 315 6.49 -43.96 16.96
N GLY A 316 6.06 -43.45 18.13
CA GLY A 316 6.40 -44.02 19.44
C GLY A 316 5.84 -43.24 20.63
N VAL A 317 4.85 -43.81 21.30
CA VAL A 317 4.26 -43.38 22.59
C VAL A 317 5.12 -43.90 23.75
N VAL A 318 5.42 -43.08 24.78
CA VAL A 318 5.51 -43.53 26.18
C VAL A 318 5.13 -42.37 27.13
N ALA A 319 4.12 -42.61 27.96
CA ALA A 319 3.79 -41.84 29.15
C ALA A 319 4.60 -42.37 30.36
N ILE A 320 4.96 -41.50 31.32
CA ILE A 320 5.05 -41.83 32.76
C ILE A 320 4.97 -40.51 33.55
N ALA A 321 4.04 -40.47 34.50
CA ALA A 321 3.91 -39.48 35.54
C ALA A 321 4.79 -39.86 36.75
N THR A 322 5.39 -38.89 37.44
CA THR A 322 5.58 -38.96 38.90
C THR A 322 5.61 -37.59 39.54
N LEU A 323 4.70 -37.46 40.49
CA LEU A 323 4.48 -36.40 41.46
C LEU A 323 5.43 -36.58 42.65
N VAL A 324 6.14 -35.53 43.09
CA VAL A 324 6.62 -35.43 44.48
C VAL A 324 6.53 -33.98 44.95
N ALA A 325 5.55 -33.75 45.81
CA ALA A 325 5.53 -32.63 46.75
C ALA A 325 6.42 -32.95 47.97
N ARG A 326 7.21 -31.99 48.44
CA ARG A 326 7.56 -31.74 49.85
C ARG A 326 8.45 -30.49 49.92
N ARG A 327 7.91 -29.33 50.34
CA ARG A 327 7.73 -28.83 51.71
C ARG A 327 9.03 -28.48 52.46
N ARG A 328 9.08 -27.18 52.82
CA ARG A 328 9.66 -26.53 54.01
C ARG A 328 11.16 -26.21 54.01
N GLY A 329 11.43 -24.94 53.72
CA GLY A 329 12.27 -24.02 54.49
C GLY A 329 11.55 -22.69 54.51
#